data_AF-M4D783-F1
#
_entry.id   AF-M4D783-F1
#
_cell.length_a   1.000
_cell.length_b   1.000
_cell.length_c   1.000
_cell.angle_alpha   90.00
_cell.angle_beta   90.00
_cell.angle_gamma   90.00
#
_symmetry.space_group_name_H-M   'P 1'
#
loop_
_entity.id
_entity.type
_entity.pdbx_description
1 polymer ?
#
loop_
_entity_poly.entity_id
_entity_poly.type
_entity_poly.pdbx_seq_one_letter_code
_entity_poly.pdbx_strand_id
1 'polypeptide(L)'
;MTQRRRGWGKEGSKLRIQGQTIGLVSLLKKLIPFFCNKGNGHSDSTNFDADLTRLSGERILRCWGGGGIETKSPGCTVSEVKEKIQVLLEEYVSGGDLKEACRCVKELGMSFFHHEVVKKSVVRIIEEKEKKERVWKLLKVCFDSGLVTIYQMPKGFKRVGELLEDLSLDVPDAADKFSCCVERAKVDGFLDKSISIK
;
A
#
# COMPACT_ATOMS: atom_id res chain seq x y z
N MET A 1 -23.00 -24.62 65.26
CA MET A 1 -22.07 -25.77 65.24
C MET A 1 -22.41 -26.68 64.05
N THR A 2 -21.42 -26.88 63.17
CA THR A 2 -21.14 -28.14 62.43
C THR A 2 -22.02 -28.57 61.21
N GLN A 3 -21.41 -28.38 60.02
CA GLN A 3 -21.22 -29.27 58.83
C GLN A 3 -22.44 -29.86 58.08
N ARG A 4 -22.60 -29.51 56.79
CA ARG A 4 -22.06 -30.12 55.55
C ARG A 4 -22.62 -31.51 55.20
N ARG A 5 -23.33 -31.59 54.08
CA ARG A 5 -23.01 -32.42 52.89
C ARG A 5 -24.08 -32.23 51.82
N ARG A 6 -23.73 -31.69 50.66
CA ARG A 6 -24.21 -32.18 49.35
C ARG A 6 -23.11 -31.94 48.33
N GLY A 7 -22.51 -33.03 47.88
CA GLY A 7 -21.59 -33.03 46.76
C GLY A 7 -22.37 -33.01 45.44
N TRP A 8 -21.74 -32.43 44.44
CA TRP A 8 -21.93 -32.86 43.06
C TRP A 8 -20.55 -32.84 42.42
N GLY A 9 -20.09 -34.00 41.97
CA GLY A 9 -18.95 -34.10 41.07
C GLY A 9 -19.41 -33.79 39.65
N LYS A 10 -18.59 -33.02 38.93
CA LYS A 10 -18.45 -33.13 37.48
C LYS A 10 -16.99 -32.96 37.11
N GLU A 11 -16.53 -33.90 36.30
CA GLU A 11 -15.19 -34.04 35.74
C GLU A 11 -14.70 -32.79 34.99
N GLY A 12 -13.39 -32.56 35.14
CA GLY A 12 -12.46 -32.52 34.01
C GLY A 12 -12.62 -31.40 33.00
N SER A 13 -11.90 -30.29 33.21
CA SER A 13 -10.98 -29.62 32.27
C SER A 13 -10.69 -28.21 32.84
N LYS A 14 -9.53 -27.96 33.47
CA LYS A 14 -8.31 -27.36 32.87
C LYS A 14 -8.65 -26.11 32.01
N LEU A 15 -8.13 -24.89 32.24
CA LEU A 15 -6.92 -24.41 32.89
C LEU A 15 -7.12 -22.96 33.34
N ARG A 16 -6.64 -22.63 34.54
CA ARG A 16 -6.24 -21.28 34.94
C ARG A 16 -4.72 -21.23 34.79
N ILE A 17 -4.19 -20.33 33.98
CA ILE A 17 -2.76 -19.97 34.01
C ILE A 17 -2.68 -18.45 34.12
N GLN A 18 -2.15 -17.99 35.25
CA GLN A 18 -1.58 -16.65 35.42
C GLN A 18 -0.17 -16.63 34.82
N GLY A 19 0.16 -15.55 34.12
CA GLY A 19 1.52 -15.03 33.96
C GLY A 19 2.41 -15.72 32.92
N GLN A 20 2.67 -15.05 31.80
CA GLN A 20 4.02 -14.76 31.29
C GLN A 20 3.98 -13.93 29.99
N THR A 21 4.73 -12.82 30.04
CA THR A 21 5.42 -12.08 28.97
C THR A 21 4.85 -12.01 27.54
N ILE A 22 4.56 -10.77 27.19
CA ILE A 22 4.39 -10.18 25.86
C ILE A 22 5.63 -10.52 25.01
N GLY A 23 5.44 -11.13 23.84
CA GLY A 23 6.55 -11.51 22.97
C GLY A 23 6.12 -12.10 21.64
N LEU A 24 5.50 -11.30 20.78
CA LEU A 24 5.30 -11.64 19.36
C LEU A 24 5.77 -10.50 18.44
N VAL A 25 6.88 -9.88 18.82
CA VAL A 25 7.73 -9.10 17.91
C VAL A 25 8.68 -10.07 17.20
N SER A 26 8.15 -10.95 16.35
CA SER A 26 8.98 -11.88 15.57
C SER A 26 8.39 -12.22 14.20
N LEU A 27 7.93 -11.21 13.47
CA LEU A 27 7.70 -11.33 12.04
C LEU A 27 8.11 -10.06 11.26
N LEU A 28 9.21 -9.43 11.68
CA LEU A 28 9.73 -8.19 11.09
C LEU A 28 11.20 -8.29 10.65
N LYS A 29 11.67 -9.46 10.19
CA LYS A 29 13.06 -9.65 9.70
C LYS A 29 13.23 -10.57 8.47
N LYS A 30 12.24 -10.75 7.60
CA LYS A 30 12.43 -11.48 6.32
C LYS A 30 11.64 -10.86 5.18
N LEU A 31 12.15 -9.77 4.61
CA LEU A 31 12.40 -9.62 3.17
C LEU A 31 12.90 -8.18 2.89
N ILE A 32 14.21 -8.01 2.96
CA ILE A 32 14.94 -7.02 2.16
C ILE A 32 15.95 -7.84 1.35
N PRO A 33 15.91 -7.73 0.03
CA PRO A 33 17.16 -7.47 -0.70
C PRO A 33 16.98 -6.19 -1.53
N PHE A 34 17.82 -5.18 -1.29
CA PHE A 34 19.07 -4.89 -2.03
C PHE A 34 18.76 -4.27 -3.40
N PHE A 35 18.76 -2.94 -3.50
CA PHE A 35 19.86 -2.07 -3.93
C PHE A 35 20.27 -2.22 -5.41
N CYS A 36 20.28 -1.05 -6.06
CA CYS A 36 20.75 -0.69 -7.39
C CYS A 36 22.03 -1.41 -7.86
N ASN A 37 22.07 -1.85 -9.11
CA ASN A 37 23.27 -1.72 -9.92
C ASN A 37 22.96 -1.51 -11.41
N LYS A 38 23.75 -0.64 -12.02
CA LYS A 38 23.76 -0.17 -13.41
C LYS A 38 24.69 -1.09 -14.22
N GLY A 39 24.37 -1.39 -15.48
CA GLY A 39 25.30 -2.13 -16.35
C GLY A 39 24.82 -2.29 -17.80
N ASN A 40 25.60 -1.73 -18.73
CA ASN A 40 25.43 -1.68 -20.19
C ASN A 40 25.51 -3.06 -20.89
N GLY A 41 24.82 -3.17 -22.04
CA GLY A 41 25.49 -3.43 -23.32
C GLY A 41 25.50 -4.85 -23.91
N HIS A 42 25.10 -4.87 -25.19
CA HIS A 42 25.56 -5.72 -26.31
C HIS A 42 24.83 -7.03 -26.67
N SER A 43 24.64 -7.13 -27.99
CA SER A 43 24.01 -8.16 -28.83
C SER A 43 24.83 -9.45 -28.90
N ASP A 44 24.16 -10.60 -28.99
CA ASP A 44 24.07 -11.37 -30.24
C ASP A 44 23.43 -12.74 -30.04
N SER A 45 22.81 -13.19 -31.13
CA SER A 45 22.11 -14.46 -31.30
C SER A 45 23.11 -15.62 -31.44
N THR A 46 22.80 -16.80 -30.91
CA THR A 46 22.85 -18.08 -31.65
C THR A 46 22.44 -19.28 -30.78
N ASN A 47 21.69 -20.16 -31.44
CA ASN A 47 21.14 -21.47 -31.07
C ASN A 47 22.01 -22.35 -30.13
N PHE A 48 21.38 -23.07 -29.20
CA PHE A 48 21.38 -24.55 -29.14
C PHE A 48 20.58 -25.09 -27.91
N ASP A 49 20.03 -26.29 -28.10
CA ASP A 49 19.63 -27.29 -27.13
C ASP A 49 18.35 -27.15 -26.28
N ALA A 50 17.38 -27.93 -26.74
CA ALA A 50 16.33 -28.49 -25.93
C ALA A 50 16.88 -29.50 -24.90
N ASP A 51 16.27 -29.45 -23.72
CA ASP A 51 16.00 -30.60 -22.85
C ASP A 51 17.17 -31.20 -22.05
N LEU A 52 17.59 -30.54 -20.96
CA LEU A 52 17.77 -31.21 -19.64
C LEU A 52 18.10 -30.27 -18.45
N THR A 53 17.47 -29.11 -18.30
CA THR A 53 17.58 -28.31 -17.03
C THR A 53 16.23 -27.75 -16.57
N ARG A 54 15.14 -28.40 -16.99
CA ARG A 54 13.75 -27.95 -16.78
C ARG A 54 13.18 -28.31 -15.39
N LEU A 55 13.97 -28.22 -14.31
CA LEU A 55 13.47 -28.49 -12.95
C LEU A 55 14.02 -27.60 -11.82
N SER A 56 14.84 -26.58 -12.06
CA SER A 56 15.37 -25.74 -10.96
C SER A 56 15.22 -24.22 -11.10
N GLY A 57 14.51 -23.71 -12.12
CA GLY A 57 14.39 -22.26 -12.37
C GLY A 57 12.99 -21.66 -12.38
N GLU A 58 11.92 -22.47 -12.41
CA GLU A 58 10.57 -21.97 -12.73
C GLU A 58 9.71 -21.55 -11.52
N ARG A 59 10.32 -21.30 -10.36
CA ARG A 59 9.57 -20.92 -9.14
C ARG A 59 9.67 -19.45 -8.72
N ILE A 60 10.48 -18.62 -9.38
CA ILE A 60 10.62 -17.20 -9.00
C ILE A 60 9.84 -16.25 -9.92
N LEU A 61 9.38 -16.69 -11.10
CA LEU A 61 8.65 -15.83 -12.05
C LEU A 61 7.12 -15.85 -11.90
N ARG A 62 6.53 -16.80 -11.15
CA ARG A 62 5.06 -16.91 -11.05
C ARG A 62 4.39 -16.04 -9.99
N CYS A 63 5.13 -15.30 -9.18
CA CYS A 63 4.49 -14.41 -8.21
C CYS A 63 4.11 -13.05 -8.81
N TRP A 64 4.67 -12.65 -9.97
CA TRP A 64 4.51 -11.29 -10.48
C TRP A 64 4.09 -11.20 -11.96
N GLY A 65 3.91 -12.33 -12.65
CA GLY A 65 3.38 -12.32 -14.02
C GLY A 65 2.76 -13.65 -14.43
N GLY A 66 1.48 -13.62 -14.84
CA GLY A 66 0.83 -14.66 -15.63
C GLY A 66 -0.01 -15.69 -14.86
N GLY A 67 -1.33 -15.52 -14.96
CA GLY A 67 -2.31 -16.60 -15.15
C GLY A 67 -2.43 -17.73 -14.11
N GLY A 68 -3.54 -17.67 -13.36
CA GLY A 68 -4.31 -18.85 -12.94
C GLY A 68 -3.93 -19.54 -11.62
N ILE A 69 -4.79 -19.38 -10.61
CA ILE A 69 -5.32 -20.45 -9.74
C ILE A 69 -6.42 -19.85 -8.82
N GLU A 70 -7.63 -20.39 -9.01
CA GLU A 70 -8.89 -20.34 -8.25
C GLU A 70 -8.97 -19.66 -6.87
N THR A 71 -8.62 -18.38 -6.79
CA THR A 71 -9.23 -17.44 -5.84
C THR A 71 -10.14 -16.49 -6.63
N LYS A 72 -11.25 -16.05 -6.05
CA LYS A 72 -12.34 -15.29 -6.72
C LYS A 72 -11.96 -13.90 -7.29
N SER A 73 -10.68 -13.62 -7.53
CA SER A 73 -10.22 -12.52 -8.37
C SER A 73 -8.85 -12.91 -8.95
N PRO A 74 -8.69 -13.05 -10.29
CA PRO A 74 -7.42 -13.36 -10.91
C PRO A 74 -6.43 -12.23 -10.58
N GLY A 75 -5.16 -12.59 -10.37
CA GLY A 75 -4.10 -11.69 -9.92
C GLY A 75 -4.16 -10.34 -10.63
N CYS A 76 -4.59 -9.33 -9.87
CA CYS A 76 -4.74 -7.99 -10.42
C CYS A 76 -3.35 -7.49 -10.79
N THR A 77 -3.10 -7.25 -12.08
CA THR A 77 -1.80 -6.72 -12.50
C THR A 77 -1.60 -5.34 -11.89
N VAL A 78 -0.35 -4.93 -11.69
CA VAL A 78 -0.05 -3.58 -11.17
C VAL A 78 -0.72 -2.49 -12.02
N SER A 79 -0.90 -2.74 -13.33
CA SER A 79 -1.60 -1.85 -14.24
C SER A 79 -3.10 -1.74 -13.91
N GLU A 80 -3.78 -2.86 -13.73
CA GLU A 80 -5.21 -2.89 -13.38
C GLU A 80 -5.48 -2.22 -12.02
N VAL A 81 -4.57 -2.39 -11.07
CA VAL A 81 -4.69 -1.72 -9.76
C VAL A 81 -4.56 -0.21 -9.91
N LYS A 82 -3.62 0.26 -10.72
CA LYS A 82 -3.45 1.69 -11.02
C LYS A 82 -4.69 2.27 -11.70
N GLU A 83 -5.32 1.53 -12.60
CA GLU A 83 -6.55 1.92 -13.28
C GLU A 83 -7.72 1.96 -12.29
N LYS A 84 -7.90 0.95 -11.43
CA LYS A 84 -8.92 0.96 -10.38
C LYS A 84 -8.78 2.16 -9.43
N ILE A 85 -7.56 2.51 -9.05
CA ILE A 85 -7.29 3.70 -8.21
C ILE A 85 -7.72 4.97 -8.96
N GLN A 86 -7.44 5.05 -10.26
CA GLN A 86 -7.83 6.20 -11.06
C GLN A 86 -9.35 6.35 -11.15
N VAL A 87 -10.06 5.29 -11.51
CA VAL A 87 -11.54 5.28 -11.59
C VAL A 87 -12.15 5.66 -10.24
N LEU A 88 -11.66 5.07 -9.14
CA LEU A 88 -12.10 5.40 -7.78
C LEU A 88 -11.99 6.90 -7.49
N LEU A 89 -10.86 7.51 -7.83
CA LEU A 89 -10.65 8.95 -7.59
C LEU A 89 -11.55 9.81 -8.48
N GLU A 90 -11.72 9.45 -9.75
CA GLU A 90 -12.60 10.15 -10.69
C GLU A 90 -14.06 10.11 -10.25
N GLU A 91 -14.57 8.94 -9.85
CA GLU A 91 -15.93 8.77 -9.33
C GLU A 91 -16.14 9.59 -8.05
N TYR A 92 -15.18 9.52 -7.13
CA TYR A 92 -15.26 10.25 -5.87
C TYR A 92 -15.29 11.77 -6.09
N VAL A 93 -14.45 12.29 -7.00
CA VAL A 93 -14.42 13.71 -7.37
C VAL A 93 -15.69 14.13 -8.12
N SER A 94 -16.29 13.23 -8.90
CA SER A 94 -17.52 13.50 -9.67
C SER A 94 -18.79 13.56 -8.83
N GLY A 95 -18.72 13.13 -7.56
CA GLY A 95 -19.85 13.19 -6.64
C GLY A 95 -19.95 12.01 -5.67
N GLY A 96 -19.08 11.00 -5.82
CA GLY A 96 -19.10 9.78 -5.01
C GLY A 96 -18.98 9.99 -3.50
N ASP A 97 -19.36 8.95 -2.75
CA ASP A 97 -19.33 8.94 -1.28
C ASP A 97 -17.93 8.58 -0.75
N LEU A 98 -17.58 9.19 0.38
CA LEU A 98 -16.31 8.98 1.07
C LEU A 98 -16.19 7.54 1.59
N LYS A 99 -17.27 6.96 2.14
CA LYS A 99 -17.21 5.59 2.67
C LYS A 99 -16.99 4.58 1.56
N GLU A 100 -17.63 4.81 0.42
CA GLU A 100 -17.46 3.99 -0.76
C GLU A 100 -16.03 4.06 -1.29
N ALA A 101 -15.46 5.26 -1.42
CA ALA A 101 -14.07 5.42 -1.83
C ALA A 101 -13.10 4.69 -0.86
N CYS A 102 -13.29 4.81 0.46
CA CYS A 102 -12.48 4.08 1.44
C CYS A 102 -12.67 2.55 1.34
N ARG A 103 -13.89 2.07 1.05
CA ARG A 103 -14.16 0.67 0.80
C ARG A 103 -13.39 0.17 -0.42
N CYS A 104 -13.47 0.87 -1.54
CA CYS A 104 -12.76 0.53 -2.76
C CYS A 104 -11.24 0.48 -2.53
N VAL A 105 -10.66 1.43 -1.78
CA VAL A 105 -9.22 1.39 -1.41
C VAL A 105 -8.88 0.12 -0.61
N LYS A 106 -9.74 -0.26 0.35
CA LYS A 106 -9.54 -1.47 1.16
C LYS A 106 -9.64 -2.75 0.32
N GLU A 107 -10.55 -2.78 -0.64
CA GLU A 107 -10.79 -3.91 -1.54
C GLU A 107 -9.67 -4.11 -2.58
N LEU A 108 -8.79 -3.13 -2.77
CA LEU A 108 -7.56 -3.32 -3.56
C LEU A 108 -6.70 -4.46 -3.01
N GLY A 109 -6.76 -4.74 -1.70
CA GLY A 109 -6.05 -5.86 -1.06
C GLY A 109 -4.51 -5.75 -1.07
N MET A 110 -3.97 -4.60 -1.47
CA MET A 110 -2.53 -4.40 -1.71
C MET A 110 -1.94 -3.29 -0.82
N SER A 111 -1.83 -3.57 0.49
CA SER A 111 -1.35 -2.60 1.49
C SER A 111 0.04 -2.01 1.19
N PHE A 112 0.95 -2.79 0.59
CA PHE A 112 2.28 -2.31 0.19
C PHE A 112 2.27 -1.36 -1.01
N PHE A 113 1.13 -1.29 -1.72
CA PHE A 113 0.91 -0.45 -2.89
C PHE A 113 -0.01 0.75 -2.61
N HIS A 114 -0.42 0.95 -1.36
CA HIS A 114 -1.23 2.12 -0.97
C HIS A 114 -0.52 3.46 -1.21
N HIS A 115 0.81 3.49 -1.32
CA HIS A 115 1.53 4.67 -1.78
C HIS A 115 1.10 5.16 -3.17
N GLU A 116 0.59 4.27 -4.05
CA GLU A 116 0.06 4.68 -5.35
C GLU A 116 -1.28 5.43 -5.20
N VAL A 117 -2.11 5.09 -4.22
CA VAL A 117 -3.33 5.84 -3.87
C VAL A 117 -2.95 7.25 -3.45
N VAL A 118 -1.94 7.38 -2.59
CA VAL A 118 -1.43 8.68 -2.13
C VAL A 118 -0.89 9.49 -3.30
N LYS A 119 -0.01 8.88 -4.12
CA LYS A 119 0.57 9.51 -5.29
C LYS A 119 -0.50 10.03 -6.26
N LYS A 120 -1.42 9.18 -6.71
CA LYS A 120 -2.49 9.58 -7.64
C LYS A 120 -3.42 10.64 -7.03
N SER A 121 -3.69 10.57 -5.73
CA SER A 121 -4.51 11.58 -5.04
C SER A 121 -3.83 12.95 -5.01
N VAL A 122 -2.53 12.99 -4.69
CA VAL A 122 -1.77 14.26 -4.64
C VAL A 122 -1.58 14.84 -6.03
N VAL A 123 -1.29 14.01 -7.05
CA VAL A 123 -1.27 14.46 -8.46
C VAL A 123 -2.64 15.06 -8.84
N ARG A 124 -3.74 14.37 -8.50
CA ARG A 124 -5.09 14.88 -8.76
C ARG A 124 -5.35 16.21 -8.05
N ILE A 125 -4.83 16.41 -6.83
CA ILE A 125 -4.94 17.68 -6.10
C ILE A 125 -4.19 18.82 -6.81
N ILE A 126 -3.05 18.53 -7.44
CA ILE A 126 -2.23 19.52 -8.16
C ILE A 126 -2.91 19.92 -9.48
N GLU A 127 -3.47 18.94 -10.19
CA GLU A 127 -4.17 19.16 -11.46
C GLU A 127 -5.55 19.81 -11.29
N GLU A 128 -6.25 19.51 -10.20
CA GLU A 128 -7.63 19.93 -9.97
C GLU A 128 -7.76 21.37 -9.44
N LYS A 129 -8.68 22.14 -10.00
CA LYS A 129 -8.88 23.56 -9.64
C LYS A 129 -9.82 23.73 -8.46
N GLU A 130 -10.95 23.01 -8.45
CA GLU A 130 -12.06 23.30 -7.53
C GLU A 130 -12.26 22.22 -6.46
N LYS A 131 -12.00 20.95 -6.82
CA LYS A 131 -12.36 19.79 -6.00
C LYS A 131 -11.20 19.20 -5.20
N LYS A 132 -10.08 19.91 -5.08
CA LYS A 132 -8.88 19.48 -4.33
C LYS A 132 -9.15 19.13 -2.87
N GLU A 133 -10.02 19.89 -2.18
CA GLU A 133 -10.34 19.65 -0.76
C GLU A 133 -11.06 18.32 -0.53
N ARG A 134 -11.85 17.89 -1.50
CA ARG A 134 -12.55 16.61 -1.44
C ARG A 134 -11.52 15.47 -1.47
N VAL A 135 -10.58 15.49 -2.41
CA VAL A 135 -9.50 14.48 -2.49
C VAL A 135 -8.62 14.50 -1.23
N TRP A 136 -8.30 15.69 -0.71
CA TRP A 136 -7.57 15.82 0.55
C TRP A 136 -8.29 15.15 1.72
N LYS A 137 -9.61 15.35 1.81
CA LYS A 137 -10.45 14.71 2.84
C LYS A 137 -10.40 13.18 2.76
N LEU A 138 -10.40 12.61 1.54
CA LEU A 138 -10.22 11.16 1.36
C LEU A 138 -8.87 10.69 1.91
N LEU A 139 -7.77 11.38 1.56
CA LEU A 139 -6.44 11.04 2.07
C LEU A 139 -6.39 11.08 3.60
N LYS A 140 -6.99 12.11 4.21
CA LYS A 140 -7.07 12.26 5.66
C LYS A 140 -7.78 11.09 6.32
N VAL A 141 -8.96 10.73 5.83
CA VAL A 141 -9.74 9.62 6.39
C VAL A 141 -9.02 8.29 6.19
N CYS A 142 -8.38 8.08 5.05
CA CYS A 142 -7.57 6.89 4.79
C CYS A 142 -6.36 6.79 5.75
N PHE A 143 -5.75 7.92 6.12
CA PHE A 143 -4.66 7.96 7.08
C PHE A 143 -5.14 7.73 8.52
N ASP A 144 -6.15 8.48 8.95
CA ASP A 144 -6.69 8.43 10.32
C ASP A 144 -7.29 7.05 10.66
N SER A 145 -7.87 6.37 9.67
CA SER A 145 -8.38 5.00 9.81
C SER A 145 -7.30 3.92 9.77
N GLY A 146 -6.04 4.28 9.49
CA GLY A 146 -4.92 3.35 9.32
C GLY A 146 -4.97 2.55 8.02
N LEU A 147 -5.87 2.89 7.09
CA LEU A 147 -5.96 2.26 5.77
C LEU A 147 -4.68 2.52 4.97
N VAL A 148 -4.18 3.76 4.99
CA VAL A 148 -2.86 4.12 4.50
C VAL A 148 -1.92 4.24 5.69
N THR A 149 -0.84 3.45 5.68
CA THR A 149 0.10 3.42 6.80
C THR A 149 1.03 4.64 6.80
N ILE A 150 1.57 4.96 7.98
CA ILE A 150 2.59 5.99 8.18
C ILE A 150 3.85 5.83 7.32
N TYR A 151 4.09 4.64 6.76
CA TYR A 151 5.21 4.36 5.86
C TYR A 151 4.83 4.56 4.38
N GLN A 152 3.58 4.25 4.03
CA GLN A 152 3.07 4.39 2.66
C GLN A 152 2.79 5.84 2.31
N MET A 153 2.36 6.64 3.30
CA MET A 153 2.08 8.06 3.13
C MET A 153 3.29 8.86 2.61
N PRO A 154 4.43 8.96 3.32
CA PRO A 154 5.61 9.68 2.84
C PRO A 154 6.19 9.07 1.55
N LYS A 155 6.08 7.74 1.38
CA LYS A 155 6.48 7.08 0.14
C LYS A 155 5.68 7.59 -1.06
N GLY A 156 4.37 7.79 -0.90
CA GLY A 156 3.50 8.34 -1.93
C GLY A 156 3.89 9.76 -2.33
N PHE A 157 4.09 10.64 -1.34
CA PHE A 157 4.56 12.01 -1.60
C PHE A 157 5.92 12.05 -2.29
N LYS A 158 6.87 11.20 -1.89
CA LYS A 158 8.17 11.09 -2.58
C LYS A 158 8.01 10.71 -4.06
N ARG A 159 7.09 9.78 -4.39
CA ARG A 159 6.82 9.40 -5.79
C ARG A 159 6.21 10.52 -6.62
N VAL A 160 5.57 11.52 -5.99
CA VAL A 160 5.08 12.71 -6.70
C VAL A 160 6.23 13.67 -6.98
N GLY A 161 7.13 13.89 -6.00
CA GLY A 161 8.33 14.69 -6.22
C GLY A 161 9.19 14.17 -7.39
N GLU A 162 9.32 12.84 -7.50
CA GLU A 162 10.02 12.18 -8.63
C GLU A 162 9.36 12.42 -10.01
N LEU A 163 8.09 12.84 -10.05
CA LEU A 163 7.34 13.13 -11.29
C LEU A 163 7.05 14.62 -11.47
N LEU A 164 7.60 15.48 -10.61
CA LEU A 164 7.22 16.88 -10.55
C LEU A 164 7.66 17.65 -11.80
N GLU A 165 8.81 17.31 -12.38
CA GLU A 165 9.30 17.88 -13.63
C GLU A 165 8.34 17.58 -14.78
N ASP A 166 7.92 16.32 -14.91
CA ASP A 166 6.94 15.90 -15.93
C ASP A 166 5.58 16.58 -15.70
N LEU A 167 5.11 16.63 -14.44
CA LEU A 167 3.85 17.27 -14.09
C LEU A 167 3.85 18.78 -14.38
N SER A 168 5.02 19.41 -14.33
CA SER A 168 5.18 20.84 -14.64
C SER A 168 5.00 21.16 -16.12
N LEU A 169 5.08 20.16 -17.01
CA LEU A 169 4.80 20.32 -18.44
C LEU A 169 3.31 20.61 -18.68
N ASP A 170 2.43 19.98 -17.90
CA ASP A 170 0.98 20.15 -18.01
C ASP A 170 0.47 21.29 -17.10
N VAL A 171 1.09 21.44 -15.92
CA VAL A 171 0.67 22.39 -14.88
C VAL A 171 1.88 23.25 -14.49
N PRO A 172 2.04 24.47 -15.03
CA PRO A 172 3.25 25.26 -14.84
C PRO A 172 3.53 25.65 -13.39
N ASP A 173 2.50 25.65 -12.53
CA ASP A 173 2.59 25.90 -11.08
C ASP A 173 2.60 24.61 -10.23
N ALA A 174 2.90 23.46 -10.83
CA ALA A 174 2.89 22.15 -10.14
C ALA A 174 3.83 22.12 -8.93
N ALA A 175 5.03 22.70 -9.05
CA ALA A 175 6.02 22.73 -7.97
C ALA A 175 5.54 23.53 -6.75
N ASP A 176 4.91 24.68 -6.97
CA ASP A 176 4.37 25.51 -5.89
C ASP A 176 3.18 24.82 -5.21
N LYS A 177 2.28 24.23 -6.00
CA LYS A 177 1.15 23.44 -5.49
C LYS A 177 1.62 22.22 -4.70
N PHE A 178 2.63 21.50 -5.19
CA PHE A 178 3.18 20.35 -4.49
C PHE A 178 3.82 20.77 -3.15
N SER A 179 4.57 21.87 -3.15
CA SER A 179 5.15 22.45 -1.92
C SER A 179 4.07 22.80 -0.90
N CYS A 180 2.96 23.41 -1.34
CA CYS A 180 1.81 23.68 -0.48
C CYS A 180 1.18 22.38 0.07
N CYS A 181 1.12 21.32 -0.73
CA CYS A 181 0.64 20.01 -0.27
C CYS A 181 1.58 19.40 0.78
N VAL A 182 2.90 19.51 0.60
CA VAL A 182 3.88 19.00 1.57
C VAL A 182 3.77 19.75 2.90
N GLU A 183 3.68 21.08 2.88
CA GLU A 183 3.51 21.87 4.10
C GLU A 183 2.19 21.55 4.81
N ARG A 184 1.09 21.43 4.06
CA ARG A 184 -0.19 21.00 4.63
C ARG A 184 -0.11 19.58 5.20
N ALA A 185 0.59 18.67 4.55
CA ALA A 185 0.77 17.30 5.00
C ALA A 185 1.56 17.23 6.32
N LYS A 186 2.52 18.14 6.55
CA LYS A 186 3.21 18.27 7.85
C LYS A 186 2.26 18.77 8.95
N VAL A 187 1.37 19.71 8.63
CA VAL A 187 0.37 20.24 9.58
C VAL A 187 -0.66 19.17 9.94
N ASP A 188 -1.15 18.41 8.96
CA ASP A 188 -2.13 17.33 9.16
C ASP A 188 -1.50 16.05 9.76
N GLY A 189 -0.18 16.01 9.96
CA GLY A 189 0.53 14.88 10.57
C GLY A 189 0.77 13.69 9.63
N PHE A 190 0.58 13.86 8.32
CA PHE A 190 0.89 12.85 7.31
C PHE A 190 2.41 12.66 7.14
N LEU A 191 3.17 13.74 7.30
CA LEU A 191 4.61 13.78 7.18
C LEU A 191 5.24 14.28 8.48
N ASP A 192 6.38 13.72 8.83
CA ASP A 192 7.22 14.27 9.89
C ASP A 192 7.81 15.62 9.42
N LYS A 193 7.90 16.59 10.34
CA LYS A 193 8.45 17.93 10.08
C LYS A 193 9.89 17.89 9.58
N SER A 194 10.62 16.82 9.91
CA SER A 194 12.01 16.58 9.49
C SER A 194 12.15 16.09 8.04
N ILE A 195 11.06 15.68 7.38
CA ILE A 195 11.12 15.16 6.01
C ILE A 195 11.23 16.32 5.03
N SER A 196 12.35 16.38 4.33
CA SER A 196 12.55 17.22 3.14
C SER A 196 12.30 16.38 1.90
N ILE A 197 11.16 16.63 1.24
CA ILE A 197 10.87 16.05 -0.07
C ILE A 197 11.42 17.05 -1.09
N LYS A 198 12.45 16.62 -1.82
CA LYS A 198 13.02 17.38 -2.94
C LYS A 198 12.24 17.11 -4.20
#